data_AF-A0A292YHA8-F1
#
_entry.id   AF-A0A292YHA8-F1
#
_cell.length_a   1.000
_cell.length_b   1.000
_cell.length_c   1.000
_cell.angle_alpha   90.00
_cell.angle_beta   90.00
_cell.angle_gamma   90.00
#
_symmetry.space_group_name_H-M   'P 1'
#
loop_
_entity.id
_entity.type
_entity.pdbx_description
1 polymer ?
#
loop_
_entity_poly.entity_id
_entity_poly.type
_entity_poly.pdbx_seq_one_letter_code
_entity_poly.pdbx_strand_id
1 'polypeptide(L)'
;MAYEIIIDNDNKKIELHSDLCDRFIEIKTSFDNDYEYVNFHLFDEVENFLKKQEYEDYEIIECEECNPRENRDKLDEEYDDFYEEFPEDDEDNPTCCPF
;
A
#
# COMPACT_ATOMS: atom_id res chain seq x y z
N MET A 1 -3.73 0.87 4.60
CA MET A 1 -2.89 0.98 3.39
C MET A 1 -1.60 0.31 3.77
N ALA A 2 -1.05 -0.57 2.94
CA ALA A 2 0.11 -1.39 3.32
C ALA A 2 1.37 -0.99 2.54
N TYR A 3 1.19 -0.56 1.29
CA TYR A 3 2.28 -0.19 0.39
C TYR A 3 2.04 1.18 -0.23
N GLU A 4 3.11 1.95 -0.37
CA GLU A 4 3.12 3.23 -1.07
C GLU A 4 4.20 3.19 -2.16
N ILE A 5 3.84 3.66 -3.35
CA ILE A 5 4.72 3.73 -4.52
C ILE A 5 4.97 5.21 -4.83
N ILE A 6 6.23 5.53 -5.09
CA ILE A 6 6.66 6.82 -5.63
C ILE A 6 7.06 6.59 -7.10
N ILE A 7 6.44 7.32 -8.02
CA ILE A 7 6.76 7.27 -9.44
C ILE A 7 7.43 8.58 -9.82
N ASP A 8 8.67 8.46 -10.26
CA ASP A 8 9.48 9.53 -10.82
C ASP A 8 9.44 9.41 -12.35
N ASN A 9 8.58 10.21 -12.98
CA ASN A 9 8.46 10.24 -14.44
C ASN A 9 9.69 10.86 -15.13
N ASP A 10 10.41 11.74 -14.45
CA ASP A 10 11.60 12.44 -14.97
C ASP A 10 12.78 11.48 -15.11
N ASN A 11 13.01 10.66 -14.08
CA ASN A 11 14.08 9.67 -14.03
C ASN A 11 13.63 8.26 -14.45
N LYS A 12 12.34 8.07 -14.75
CA LYS A 12 11.70 6.77 -15.01
C LYS A 12 12.03 5.76 -13.90
N LYS A 13 11.85 6.17 -12.65
CA LYS A 13 12.09 5.32 -11.48
C LYS A 13 10.79 5.10 -10.73
N ILE A 14 10.63 3.91 -10.18
CA ILE A 14 9.52 3.58 -9.30
C ILE A 14 10.10 3.08 -8.00
N GLU A 15 9.87 3.81 -6.91
CA GLU A 15 10.31 3.41 -5.57
C GLU A 15 9.14 2.79 -4.80
N LEU A 16 9.34 1.57 -4.30
CA LEU A 16 8.37 0.86 -3.48
C LEU A 16 8.70 1.02 -2.00
N HIS A 17 7.72 1.50 -1.23
CA HIS A 17 7.79 1.71 0.20
C HIS A 17 6.63 1.02 0.93
N SER A 18 6.81 0.74 2.22
CA SER A 18 5.68 0.44 3.11
C SER A 18 5.05 1.72 3.64
N ASP A 19 3.78 1.65 4.05
CA ASP A 19 3.01 2.78 4.63
C ASP A 19 3.71 3.42 5.85
N LEU A 20 4.42 2.62 6.64
CA LEU A 20 5.13 3.07 7.84
C LEU A 20 6.60 3.44 7.58
N CYS A 21 7.00 3.63 6.32
CA CYS A 21 8.38 3.95 5.98
C CYS A 21 8.70 5.43 6.23
N ASP A 22 9.60 5.72 7.18
CA ASP A 22 10.06 7.08 7.49
C ASP A 22 10.63 7.80 6.26
N ARG A 23 11.41 7.08 5.44
CA ARG A 23 12.01 7.64 4.22
C ARG A 23 10.97 8.10 3.19
N PHE A 24 9.87 7.38 3.07
CA PHE A 24 8.75 7.80 2.21
C PHE A 24 8.13 9.11 2.72
N ILE A 25 7.95 9.24 4.04
CA ILE A 25 7.42 10.45 4.67
C ILE A 25 8.36 11.64 4.43
N GLU A 26 9.68 11.45 4.52
CA GLU A 26 10.67 12.48 4.21
C GLU A 26 10.62 12.94 2.75
N ILE A 27 10.42 12.02 1.80
CA ILE A 27 10.30 12.35 0.37
C ILE A 27 8.98 13.10 0.11
N LYS A 28 7.87 12.60 0.65
CA LYS A 28 6.53 13.18 0.51
C LYS A 28 6.40 14.57 1.14
N THR A 29 7.15 14.83 2.21
CA THR A 29 7.21 16.15 2.87
C THR A 29 8.20 17.11 2.21
N SER A 30 9.06 16.63 1.31
CA SER A 30 9.93 17.49 0.51
C SER A 30 9.11 18.23 -0.54
N PHE A 31 9.08 19.56 -0.45
CA PHE A 31 8.26 20.48 -1.25
C PHE A 31 8.63 20.56 -2.75
N ASP A 32 9.57 19.76 -3.26
CA ASP A 32 10.29 20.03 -4.51
C ASP A 32 10.17 18.95 -5.60
N ASN A 33 9.28 17.97 -5.47
CA ASN A 33 9.30 16.85 -6.40
C ASN A 33 8.00 16.66 -7.19
N ASP A 34 8.14 16.61 -8.52
CA ASP A 34 7.15 16.18 -9.52
C ASP A 34 6.97 14.65 -9.47
N TYR A 35 6.73 14.11 -8.27
CA TYR A 35 6.52 12.68 -8.05
C TYR A 35 5.04 12.36 -7.99
N GLU A 36 4.64 11.26 -8.61
CA GLU A 36 3.31 10.69 -8.44
C GLU A 36 3.35 9.66 -7.32
N TYR A 37 2.40 9.77 -6.39
CA TYR A 37 2.28 8.85 -5.25
C TYR A 37 1.05 7.97 -5.43
N VAL A 38 1.25 6.66 -5.39
CA VAL A 38 0.17 5.67 -5.53
C VAL A 38 0.17 4.77 -4.30
N ASN A 39 -1.01 4.40 -3.81
CA ASN A 39 -1.15 3.69 -2.54
C ASN A 39 -1.87 2.37 -2.82
N PHE A 40 -1.38 1.28 -2.22
CA PHE A 40 -1.93 -0.06 -2.40
C PHE A 40 -2.18 -0.74 -1.06
N HIS A 41 -3.14 -1.65 -1.08
CA HIS A 41 -3.50 -2.44 0.09
C HIS A 41 -2.82 -3.79 0.08
N LEU A 42 -2.67 -4.39 -1.10
CA LEU A 42 -2.04 -5.70 -1.26
C LEU A 42 -0.82 -5.60 -2.18
N PHE A 43 0.19 -6.43 -1.91
CA PHE A 43 1.38 -6.48 -2.75
C PHE A 43 1.11 -7.03 -4.15
N ASP A 44 0.10 -7.90 -4.30
CA ASP A 44 -0.33 -8.40 -5.61
C ASP A 44 -0.81 -7.25 -6.53
N GLU A 45 -1.46 -6.22 -5.96
CA GLU A 45 -1.87 -5.04 -6.72
C GLU A 45 -0.67 -4.22 -7.19
N VAL A 46 0.35 -4.09 -6.34
CA VAL A 46 1.64 -3.46 -6.66
C VAL A 46 2.30 -4.19 -7.83
N GLU A 47 2.43 -5.52 -7.75
CA GLU A 47 3.03 -6.31 -8.83
C GLU A 47 2.26 -6.16 -10.15
N ASN A 48 0.93 -6.17 -10.09
CA ASN A 48 0.10 -6.02 -11.27
C ASN A 48 0.22 -4.60 -11.87
N PHE A 49 0.36 -3.58 -11.02
CA PHE A 49 0.62 -2.22 -11.45
C PHE A 49 1.98 -2.09 -12.16
N LEU A 50 3.04 -2.66 -11.59
CA LEU A 50 4.39 -2.66 -12.14
C LEU A 50 4.50 -3.47 -13.45
N LYS A 51 3.62 -4.45 -13.66
CA LYS A 51 3.55 -5.26 -14.90
C LYS A 51 2.88 -4.54 -16.09
N LYS A 52 2.37 -3.32 -15.92
CA LYS A 52 1.81 -2.55 -17.04
C LYS A 52 2.91 -2.12 -18.01
N GLN A 53 2.64 -2.18 -19.32
CA GLN A 53 3.60 -1.76 -20.36
C GLN A 53 4.11 -0.33 -20.19
N GLU A 54 3.31 0.56 -19.61
CA GLU A 54 3.72 1.94 -19.32
C GLU A 54 4.90 2.03 -18.37
N TYR A 55 5.09 1.03 -17.51
CA TYR A 55 6.14 0.98 -16.48
C TYR A 55 7.24 -0.06 -16.78
N GLU A 56 7.21 -0.70 -17.95
CA GLU A 56 8.17 -1.75 -18.33
C GLU A 56 9.60 -1.21 -18.48
N ASP A 57 9.73 0.06 -18.90
CA ASP A 57 11.00 0.79 -19.02
C ASP A 57 11.43 1.49 -17.71
N TYR A 58 10.65 1.37 -16.63
CA TYR A 58 10.96 2.05 -15.37
C TYR A 58 11.87 1.19 -14.49
N GLU A 59 12.82 1.83 -13.83
CA GLU A 59 13.68 1.19 -12.85
C GLU A 59 12.95 1.05 -11.51
N ILE A 60 12.63 -0.18 -11.14
CA ILE A 60 11.94 -0.50 -9.88
C ILE A 60 12.99 -0.62 -8.78
N ILE A 61 12.88 0.26 -7.79
CA ILE A 61 13.77 0.34 -6.63
C ILE A 61 12.94 -0.02 -5.40
N GLU A 62 13.35 -1.05 -4.68
CA GLU A 62 12.73 -1.41 -3.41
C GLU A 62 13.46 -0.67 -2.29
N CYS A 63 12.72 -0.03 -1.39
CA CYS A 63 13.34 0.70 -0.29
C CYS A 63 13.99 -0.28 0.71
N GLU A 64 15.31 -0.22 0.82
CA GLU A 64 16.12 -1.09 1.69
C GLU A 64 15.81 -0.94 3.19
N GLU A 65 15.24 0.20 3.61
CA GLU A 65 14.91 0.44 5.02
C GLU A 65 13.62 -0.26 5.45
N CYS A 66 12.61 -0.30 4.57
CA CYS A 66 11.34 -0.93 4.91
C CYS A 66 11.17 -2.35 4.36
N ASN A 67 12.03 -2.77 3.40
CA ASN A 67 12.00 -4.08 2.73
C ASN A 67 10.57 -4.60 2.54
N PRO A 68 9.72 -3.86 1.79
CA PRO A 68 8.28 -4.11 1.73
C PRO A 68 7.96 -5.52 1.21
N ARG A 69 8.84 -6.07 0.37
CA ARG A 69 8.72 -7.43 -0.17
C ARG A 69 9.09 -8.54 0.81
N GLU A 70 10.06 -8.32 1.71
CA GLU A 70 10.36 -9.29 2.77
C GLU A 70 9.29 -9.26 3.87
N ASN A 71 8.74 -8.08 4.14
CA ASN A 71 7.67 -7.89 5.12
C ASN A 71 6.27 -8.14 4.53
N ARG A 72 6.18 -8.56 3.26
CA ARG A 72 4.92 -8.71 2.53
C ARG A 72 3.91 -9.57 3.28
N ASP A 73 4.32 -10.76 3.68
CA ASP A 73 3.43 -11.71 4.37
C ASP A 73 2.84 -11.10 5.65
N LYS A 74 3.62 -10.31 6.41
CA LYS A 74 3.11 -9.62 7.61
C LYS A 74 2.23 -8.41 7.28
N LEU A 75 2.59 -7.65 6.25
CA LEU A 75 1.85 -6.44 5.85
C LEU A 75 0.50 -6.80 5.23
N ASP A 76 0.47 -7.86 4.42
CA ASP A 76 -0.75 -8.42 3.85
C ASP A 76 -1.60 -9.09 4.94
N GLU A 77 -1.00 -9.87 5.85
CA GLU A 77 -1.70 -10.52 6.98
C GLU A 77 -2.24 -9.49 7.99
N GLU A 78 -1.47 -8.46 8.41
CA GLU A 78 -1.98 -7.40 9.30
C GLU A 78 -3.14 -6.63 8.66
N TYR A 79 -3.16 -6.51 7.33
CA TYR A 79 -4.26 -5.86 6.62
C TYR A 79 -5.49 -6.77 6.48
N ASP A 80 -5.29 -8.09 6.27
CA ASP A 80 -6.36 -9.10 6.26
C ASP A 80 -6.97 -9.25 7.67
N ASP A 81 -6.13 -9.34 8.71
CA ASP A 81 -6.52 -9.40 10.14
C ASP A 81 -7.30 -8.15 10.58
N PHE A 82 -6.95 -6.97 10.06
CA PHE A 82 -7.72 -5.74 10.35
C PHE A 82 -9.17 -5.83 9.86
N TYR A 83 -9.44 -6.65 8.85
CA TYR A 83 -10.79 -6.90 8.31
C TYR A 83 -11.41 -8.21 8.80
N GLU A 84 -10.67 -9.09 9.50
CA GLU A 84 -11.16 -10.42 9.89
C GLU A 84 -12.04 -10.44 11.15
N GLU A 85 -12.28 -9.32 11.84
CA GLU A 85 -13.22 -9.32 12.99
C GLU A 85 -14.09 -8.06 13.11
N PHE A 86 -14.94 -7.83 12.12
CA PHE A 86 -16.34 -7.61 12.49
C PHE A 86 -17.03 -8.95 12.34
N PRO A 87 -17.52 -9.59 13.42
CA PRO A 87 -18.54 -10.60 13.21
C PRO A 87 -19.65 -9.91 12.41
N GLU A 88 -19.87 -10.35 11.16
CA GLU A 88 -21.19 -10.29 10.57
C GLU A 88 -22.08 -11.14 11.48
N ASP A 89 -22.57 -10.51 12.55
CA ASP A 89 -23.72 -10.99 13.32
C ASP A 89 -24.96 -10.78 12.44
N ASP A 90 -25.02 -11.55 11.34
CA ASP A 90 -26.24 -11.79 10.60
C ASP A 90 -26.94 -12.98 11.27
N GLU A 91 -27.48 -12.76 12.48
CA GLU A 91 -28.78 -13.30 12.93
C GLU A 91 -29.10 -12.91 14.39
N ASP A 92 -30.31 -12.35 14.56
CA ASP A 92 -31.12 -12.36 15.79
C ASP A 92 -30.94 -11.24 16.84
N ASN A 93 -31.33 -10.00 16.49
CA ASN A 93 -31.89 -9.07 17.46
C ASN A 93 -33.37 -8.75 17.17
N PRO A 94 -34.34 -9.54 17.69
CA PRO A 94 -35.76 -9.19 17.72
C PRO A 94 -36.04 -8.20 18.87
N THR A 95 -35.32 -7.07 18.94
CA THR A 95 -35.59 -6.04 19.96
C THR A 95 -35.48 -4.65 19.37
N CYS A 96 -36.26 -4.40 18.31
CA CYS A 96 -36.68 -3.05 17.97
C CYS A 96 -38.06 -2.81 18.58
N CYS A 97 -38.14 -1.78 19.44
CA CYS A 97 -39.32 -1.20 20.12
C CYS A 97 -39.81 -1.86 21.44
N PRO A 98 -39.48 -1.28 22.62
CA PRO A 98 -40.46 -1.15 23.69
C PRO A 98 -41.43 0.03 23.37
N PHE A 99 -42.69 -0.21 23.71
CA PHE A 99 -43.90 0.63 23.56
C PHE A 99 -43.75 2.12 23.91
#